data_AF-A0A9E2YUS6-F1
#
_entry.id   AF-A0A9E2YUS6-F1
#
_cell.length_a   1.000
_cell.length_b   1.000
_cell.length_c   1.000
_cell.angle_alpha   90.00
_cell.angle_beta   90.00
_cell.angle_gamma   90.00
#
_symmetry.space_group_name_H-M   'P 1'
#
loop_
_entity.id
_entity.type
_entity.pdbx_description
1 polymer ?
#
loop_
_entity_poly.entity_id
_entity_poly.type
_entity_poly.pdbx_seq_one_letter_code
_entity_poly.pdbx_strand_id
1 'polypeptide(L)' 'MRTQVGIIGAGPAGLLLSHLLHLNGIESVVIET' A
#
# COMPACT_ATOMS: atom_id res chain seq x y z
N MET A 1 -6.06 -3.63 13.46
CA MET A 1 -6.20 -3.62 11.98
C MET A 1 -5.16 -4.60 11.44
N ARG A 2 -5.52 -5.54 10.57
CA ARG A 2 -4.58 -6.51 9.98
C ARG A 2 -4.68 -6.37 8.47
N THR A 3 -3.55 -6.16 7.82
CA THR A 3 -3.39 -6.12 6.37
C THR A 3 -2.30 -7.10 5.99
N GLN A 4 -2.26 -7.54 4.74
CA GLN A 4 -1.15 -8.36 4.24
C GLN A 4 0.13 -7.54 4.08
N VAL A 5 0.01 -6.28 3.66
CA VAL A 5 1.15 -5.37 3.43
C VAL A 5 0.90 -4.00 4.06
N GLY A 6 1.87 -3.53 4.84
CA GLY A 6 1.95 -2.13 5.28
C GLY A 6 2.98 -1.36 4.45
N ILE A 7 2.60 -0.19 3.95
CA ILE A 7 3.44 0.71 3.15
C ILE A 7 3.70 1.96 3.97
N ILE A 8 4.97 2.30 4.22
CA ILE A 8 5.36 3.53 4.93
C ILE A 8 5.80 4.56 3.89
N GLY A 9 5.12 5.71 3.87
CA GLY A 9 5.28 6.78 2.90
C GLY A 9 4.21 6.75 1.80
N ALA A 10 3.46 7.84 1.68
CA ALA A 10 2.41 8.13 0.69
C ALA A 10 2.93 8.92 -0.52
N GLY A 11 4.24 8.88 -0.78
CA GLY A 11 4.84 9.40 -2.00
C GLY A 11 4.44 8.59 -3.25
N PRO A 12 4.86 9.03 -4.46
CA PRO A 12 4.47 8.40 -5.72
C PRO A 12 4.77 6.89 -5.78
N ALA A 13 5.90 6.47 -5.23
CA ALA A 13 6.28 5.06 -5.18
C ALA A 13 5.34 4.23 -4.29
N GLY A 14 4.95 4.75 -3.11
CA GLY A 14 4.05 4.07 -2.19
C GLY A 14 2.63 3.94 -2.75
N LEU A 15 2.15 4.98 -3.42
CA LEU A 15 0.84 4.98 -4.07
C LEU A 15 0.82 4.06 -5.31
N LEU A 16 1.87 4.08 -6.13
CA LEU A 16 2.00 3.16 -7.26
C LEU A 16 2.02 1.70 -6.78
N LEU A 17 2.78 1.41 -5.72
CA LEU A 17 2.83 0.07 -5.13
C LEU A 17 1.45 -0.36 -4.61
N SER A 18 0.74 0.50 -3.86
CA SER A 18 -0.60 0.19 -3.37
C SER A 18 -1.59 -0.11 -4.51
N HIS A 19 -1.52 0.65 -5.61
CA HIS A 19 -2.33 0.40 -6.80
C HIS A 19 -2.02 -0.97 -7.44
N LEU A 20 -0.73 -1.32 -7.62
CA LEU A 20 -0.33 -2.61 -8.18
C LEU A 20 -0.76 -3.78 -7.28
N LEU A 21 -0.63 -3.63 -5.95
CA LEU A 21 -1.08 -4.65 -5.00
C LEU A 21 -2.61 -4.84 -5.08
N HIS A 22 -3.37 -3.75 -5.21
CA HIS A 22 -4.82 -3.82 -5.41
C HIS A 22 -5.19 -4.60 -6.69
N LEU A 23 -4.51 -4.35 -7.82
CA LEU A 23 -4.74 -5.08 -9.08
C LEU A 23 -4.44 -6.58 -8.96
N ASN A 24 -3.56 -6.97 -8.04
CA ASN A 24 -3.21 -8.37 -7.76
C ASN A 24 -4.05 -8.98 -6.62
N GLY A 25 -5.09 -8.28 -6.13
CA GLY A 25 -5.94 -8.76 -5.04
C GLY A 25 -5.24 -8.79 -3.67
N ILE A 26 -4.15 -8.05 -3.50
CA ILE A 26 -3.38 -7.98 -2.26
C ILE A 26 -3.84 -6.77 -1.45
N GLU A 27 -4.35 -7.03 -0.25
CA GLU A 27 -4.72 -5.99 0.70
C GLU A 27 -3.47 -5.25 1.20
N SER A 28 -3.49 -3.92 1.10
CA SER A 28 -2.41 -3.05 1.56
C SER A 28 -2.94 -1.82 2.28
N VAL A 29 -2.17 -1.32 3.24
CA VAL A 29 -2.44 -0.05 3.96
C VAL A 29 -1.24 0.86 3.82
N VAL A 30 -1.47 2.12 3.43
CA VAL A 30 -0.45 3.17 3.36
C VAL A 30 -0.51 4.02 4.64
N ILE A 31 0.65 4.28 5.24
CA ILE A 31 0.81 5.10 6.44
C ILE A 31 1.81 6.21 6.11
N GLU A 32 1.44 7.45 6.39
CA GLU A 32 2.28 8.65 6.28
C GLU A 32 2.38 9.32 7.65
N THR A 33 3.50 9.99 7.91
CA THR A 33 3.78 10.69 9.18
C THR A 33 3.13 12.07 9.27
#